data_AF-A0A962XMW8-F1
#
_entry.id   AF-A0A962XMW8-F1
#
_cell.length_a   1.000
_cell.length_b   1.000
_cell.length_c   1.000
_cell.angle_alpha   90.00
_cell.angle_beta   90.00
_cell.angle_gamma   90.00
#
_symmetry.space_group_name_H-M   'P 1'
#
loop_
_entity.id
_entity.type
_entity.pdbx_description
1 polymer ?
#
loop_
_entity_poly.entity_id
_entity_poly.type
_entity_poly.pdbx_seq_one_letter_code
_entity_poly.pdbx_strand_id
1 'polypeptide(L)'
;MKRKTKGWSEERRRKQSENIRKTKPWTKTTGPRTPEGKEAVSQNALKHGLHSADIQELRRLLRHQKACVKSVLARQNTQKTLG
;
A
#
# COMPACT_ATOMS: atom_id res chain seq x y z
N MET A 1 15.08 -26.66 -17.86
CA MET A 1 14.56 -26.99 -16.50
C MET A 1 14.72 -25.77 -15.58
N LYS A 2 13.63 -25.26 -14.96
CA LYS A 2 13.70 -24.15 -13.99
C LYS A 2 14.27 -24.66 -12.66
N ARG A 3 15.40 -24.12 -12.19
CA ARG A 3 15.92 -24.43 -10.84
C ARG A 3 14.98 -23.83 -9.79
N LYS A 4 14.38 -24.69 -8.96
CA LYS A 4 13.60 -24.28 -7.79
C LYS A 4 14.55 -23.69 -6.75
N THR A 5 14.39 -22.42 -6.41
CA THR A 5 15.19 -21.79 -5.35
C THR A 5 14.86 -22.44 -4.01
N LYS A 6 15.88 -22.89 -3.27
CA LYS A 6 15.76 -23.29 -1.86
C LYS A 6 15.28 -22.06 -1.08
N GLY A 7 13.98 -21.98 -0.79
CA GLY A 7 13.33 -20.80 -0.21
C GLY A 7 13.86 -20.39 1.17
N TRP A 8 13.12 -19.50 1.83
CA TRP A 8 13.43 -19.02 3.17
C TRP A 8 12.95 -19.99 4.26
N SER A 9 13.81 -20.92 4.67
CA SER A 9 13.58 -21.71 5.90
C SER A 9 13.55 -20.79 7.13
N GLU A 10 12.96 -21.27 8.21
CA GLU A 10 12.84 -20.52 9.46
C GLU A 10 14.22 -20.20 10.08
N GLU A 11 15.13 -21.18 10.07
CA GLU A 11 16.52 -21.00 10.49
C GLU A 11 17.23 -19.89 9.69
N ARG A 12 17.05 -19.87 8.36
CA ARG A 12 17.63 -18.82 7.50
C ARG A 12 17.06 -17.44 7.84
N ARG A 13 15.74 -17.35 8.06
CA ARG A 13 15.09 -16.09 8.48
C ARG A 13 15.63 -15.61 9.83
N ARG A 14 15.83 -16.51 10.79
CA ARG A 14 16.42 -16.19 12.11
C ARG A 14 17.85 -15.67 11.97
N LYS A 15 18.72 -16.41 11.27
CA LYS A 15 20.10 -15.98 11.01
C LYS A 15 20.17 -14.63 10.30
N GLN A 16 19.27 -14.39 9.34
CA GLN A 16 19.19 -13.11 8.65
C GLN A 16 18.72 -11.98 9.58
N SER A 17 17.74 -12.24 10.45
CA SER A 17 17.30 -11.28 11.47
C SER A 17 18.43 -10.89 12.42
N GLU A 18 19.18 -11.87 12.91
CA GLU A 18 20.37 -11.65 13.75
C GLU A 18 21.44 -10.81 13.01
N ASN A 19 21.72 -11.14 11.75
CA ASN A 19 22.64 -10.37 10.91
C ASN A 19 22.17 -8.92 10.68
N ILE A 20 20.89 -8.72 10.38
CA ILE A 20 20.30 -7.39 10.19
C ILE A 20 20.40 -6.57 11.49
N ARG A 21 20.12 -7.17 12.66
CA ARG A 21 20.27 -6.52 13.97
C ARG A 21 21.71 -6.18 14.30
N LYS A 22 22.67 -7.04 13.94
CA LYS A 22 24.11 -6.81 14.14
C LYS A 22 24.64 -5.71 13.22
N THR A 23 24.30 -5.77 11.95
CA THR A 23 24.83 -4.84 10.93
C THR A 23 24.10 -3.50 10.91
N LYS A 24 22.86 -3.43 11.43
CA LYS A 24 22.00 -2.25 11.49
C LYS A 24 22.06 -1.41 10.20
N PRO A 25 21.80 -2.00 9.02
CA PRO A 25 22.06 -1.35 7.74
C PRO A 25 21.34 0.00 7.58
N TRP A 26 20.19 0.18 8.26
CA TRP A 26 19.47 1.46 8.31
C TRP A 26 20.32 2.61 8.83
N THR A 27 21.31 2.38 9.70
CA THR A 27 22.22 3.41 10.22
C THR A 27 23.14 4.00 9.15
N LYS A 28 23.39 3.24 8.07
CA LYS A 28 24.20 3.69 6.92
C LYS A 28 23.35 4.28 5.80
N THR A 29 22.03 4.33 5.95
CA THR A 29 21.17 4.85 4.88
C THR A 29 21.39 6.36 4.71
N THR A 30 21.60 6.75 3.46
CA THR A 30 21.74 8.13 3.00
C THR A 30 20.42 8.67 2.45
N GLY A 31 19.31 8.29 3.08
CA GLY A 31 18.01 8.87 2.75
C GLY A 31 18.03 10.40 2.86
N PRO A 32 17.06 11.10 2.25
CA PRO A 32 17.03 12.56 2.26
C PRO A 32 16.95 13.11 3.69
N ARG A 33 18.00 13.83 4.11
CA ARG A 33 18.08 14.45 5.44
C ARG A 33 17.56 15.88 5.47
N THR A 34 17.53 16.54 4.32
CA THR A 34 17.05 17.93 4.19
C THR A 34 15.57 17.98 3.82
N PRO A 35 14.86 19.10 4.10
CA PRO A 35 13.49 19.30 3.66
C PRO A 35 13.30 19.12 2.15
N GLU A 36 14.21 19.67 1.34
CA GLU A 36 14.15 19.63 -0.12
C GLU A 36 14.33 18.20 -0.65
N GLY A 37 15.24 17.43 -0.03
CA GLY A 37 15.40 16.02 -0.36
C GLY A 37 14.16 15.20 -0.03
N LYS A 38 13.47 15.51 1.07
CA LYS A 38 12.23 14.82 1.46
C LYS A 38 11.11 15.17 0.49
N GLU A 39 11.02 16.42 0.08
CA GLU A 39 10.06 16.86 -0.93
C GLU A 39 10.30 16.16 -2.28
N ALA A 40 11.55 16.11 -2.75
CA ALA A 40 11.90 15.40 -3.98
C ALA A 40 11.51 13.92 -3.93
N VAL A 41 11.80 13.23 -2.81
CA VAL A 41 11.43 11.81 -2.65
C VAL A 41 9.92 11.61 -2.49
N SER A 42 9.18 12.58 -1.95
CA SER A 42 7.71 12.52 -1.86
C SER A 42 7.04 12.41 -3.24
N GLN A 43 7.65 12.99 -4.27
CA GLN A 43 7.15 12.93 -5.65
C GLN A 43 7.16 11.50 -6.22
N ASN A 44 7.95 10.58 -5.67
CA ASN A 44 7.92 9.18 -6.07
C ASN A 44 6.56 8.52 -5.81
N ALA A 45 5.77 9.03 -4.85
CA ALA A 45 4.40 8.57 -4.59
C ALA A 45 3.44 8.84 -5.76
N LEU A 46 3.73 9.87 -6.58
CA LEU A 46 2.94 10.17 -7.76
C LEU A 46 3.25 9.19 -8.90
N LYS A 47 4.50 8.72 -9.00
CA LYS A 47 4.94 7.73 -9.99
C LYS A 47 4.51 6.31 -9.61
N HIS A 48 4.59 5.98 -8.33
CA HIS A 48 4.34 4.64 -7.80
C HIS A 48 3.53 4.74 -6.50
N GLY A 49 2.72 3.74 -6.19
CA GLY A 49 1.89 3.78 -4.97
C GLY A 49 0.52 4.43 -5.18
N LEU A 50 0.12 4.68 -6.43
CA LEU A 50 -1.26 5.02 -6.78
C LEU A 50 -1.72 6.36 -6.16
N HIS A 51 -0.85 7.37 -6.12
CA HIS A 51 -1.21 8.72 -5.66
C HIS A 51 -1.27 9.77 -6.79
N SER A 52 -1.16 9.36 -8.05
CA SER A 52 -1.39 10.27 -9.18
C SER A 52 -2.79 10.88 -9.15
N ALA A 53 -2.94 12.06 -9.76
CA ALA A 53 -4.22 12.79 -9.80
C ALA A 53 -5.37 11.91 -10.33
N ASP A 54 -5.13 11.20 -11.43
CA ASP A 54 -6.13 10.30 -12.05
C ASP A 54 -6.60 9.20 -11.09
N ILE A 55 -5.70 8.65 -10.26
CA ILE A 55 -6.07 7.64 -9.28
C ILE A 55 -6.84 8.27 -8.11
N GLN A 56 -6.47 9.47 -7.68
CA GLN A 56 -7.24 10.18 -6.66
C GLN A 56 -8.67 10.46 -7.13
N GLU A 57 -8.82 10.84 -8.40
CA GLU A 57 -10.12 11.07 -9.03
C GLU A 57 -10.91 9.77 -9.18
N LEU A 58 -10.29 8.69 -9.66
CA LEU A 58 -10.91 7.38 -9.70
C LEU A 58 -11.42 6.95 -8.32
N ARG A 59 -10.62 7.12 -7.26
CA ARG A 59 -11.04 6.83 -5.88
C ARG A 59 -12.21 7.69 -5.46
N ARG A 60 -12.26 8.97 -5.86
CA ARG A 60 -13.39 9.87 -5.58
C ARG A 60 -14.66 9.34 -6.24
N LEU A 61 -14.61 9.00 -7.52
CA LEU A 61 -15.74 8.46 -8.27
C LEU A 61 -16.24 7.14 -7.67
N LEU A 62 -15.33 6.22 -7.32
CA LEU A 62 -15.68 4.94 -6.68
C LEU A 62 -16.35 5.13 -5.31
N ARG A 63 -15.93 6.15 -4.53
CA ARG A 63 -16.61 6.49 -3.26
C ARG A 63 -18.05 6.97 -3.52
N HIS A 64 -18.25 7.82 -4.51
CA HIS A 64 -19.60 8.28 -4.88
C HIS A 64 -20.48 7.14 -5.37
N GLN A 65 -19.97 6.28 -6.24
CA GLN A 65 -20.67 5.10 -6.71
C GLN A 65 -21.09 4.20 -5.53
N LYS A 66 -20.16 3.90 -4.62
CA LYS A 66 -20.43 3.09 -3.42
C LYS A 66 -21.56 3.68 -2.58
N ALA A 67 -21.55 5.00 -2.37
CA ALA A 67 -22.60 5.69 -1.62
C ALA A 67 -23.97 5.59 -2.32
N CYS A 68 -24.00 5.80 -3.64
CA CYS A 68 -25.22 5.68 -4.44
C CYS A 68 -25.80 4.26 -4.34
N VAL A 69 -24.99 3.23 -4.64
CA VAL A 69 -25.41 1.83 -4.56
C VAL A 69 -25.93 1.48 -3.17
N LYS A 70 -25.23 1.91 -2.11
CA LYS A 70 -25.68 1.71 -0.73
C LYS A 70 -27.06 2.33 -0.48
N SER A 71 -27.30 3.54 -0.99
CA SER A 71 -28.59 4.22 -0.84
C SER A 71 -29.73 3.49 -1.55
N VAL A 72 -29.47 2.96 -2.75
CA VAL A 72 -30.47 2.21 -3.53
C VAL A 72 -30.82 0.89 -2.85
N LEU A 73 -29.82 0.14 -2.41
CA LEU A 73 -30.03 -1.11 -1.69
C LEU A 73 -30.78 -0.91 -0.38
N ALA A 74 -30.48 0.18 0.36
CA ALA A 74 -31.20 0.51 1.58
C ALA A 74 -32.70 0.75 1.31
N ARG A 75 -33.04 1.48 0.24
CA ARG A 75 -34.44 1.73 -0.17
C ARG A 75 -35.18 0.45 -0.54
N GLN A 76 -34.53 -0.44 -1.28
CA GLN A 76 -35.12 -1.74 -1.65
C GLN A 76 -35.41 -2.60 -0.43
N ASN A 77 -34.47 -2.65 0.52
CA ASN A 77 -34.66 -3.41 1.76
C ASN A 77 -35.82 -2.85 2.61
N THR A 78 -35.97 -1.53 2.70
CA THR A 78 -37.08 -0.92 3.44
C THR A 78 -38.45 -1.19 2.81
N GLN A 79 -38.54 -1.21 1.47
CA GLN A 79 -39.78 -1.54 0.78
C GLN A 79 -40.16 -3.01 0.96
N LYS A 80 -39.17 -3.91 1.00
CA LYS A 80 -39.36 -5.34 1.18
C LYS A 80 -39.79 -5.74 2.59
N THR A 81 -39.55 -4.90 3.60
CA THR A 81 -39.94 -5.16 4.99
C THR A 81 -41.35 -4.64 5.35
N LEU A 82 -41.95 -3.82 4.48
CA LEU A 82 -43.26 -3.19 4.71
C LEU A 82 -44.41 -3.84 3.92
N GLY A 83 -44.13 -4.87 3.11
CA GLY A 83 -45.10 -5.71 2.43
C GLY A 83 -44.89 -7.17 2.82
#